data_AF-A0A2D6FX31-F1
#
_entry.id   AF-A0A2D6FX31-F1
#
_cell.length_a   1.000
_cell.length_b   1.000
_cell.length_c   1.000
_cell.angle_alpha   90.00
_cell.angle_beta   90.00
_cell.angle_gamma   90.00
#
_symmetry.space_group_name_H-M   'P 1'
#
loop_
_entity.id
_entity.type
_entity.pdbx_description
1 polymer ?
#
loop_
_entity_poly.entity_id
_entity_poly.type
_entity_poly.pdbx_seq_one_letter_code
_entity_poly.pdbx_strand_id
1 'polypeptide(L)'
;MDSFTAFYKKVKGKAPSGPKFDAYRWYASNSMYANWVAAPPGTNKEAVAELRRAYRATWADKKTQASFIKAWGSLGRILYGQEAGPLLKSFRKISPEALAYLKQAMGIGKMTKGKKKK
;
A
#
# COMPACT_ATOMS: atom_id res chain seq x y z
N MET A 1 11.64 -16.51 13.09
CA MET A 1 10.19 -16.19 13.01
C MET A 1 9.63 -16.90 11.80
N ASP A 2 8.58 -17.70 11.98
CA ASP A 2 7.88 -18.31 10.86
C ASP A 2 7.16 -17.22 10.04
N SER A 3 7.12 -17.37 8.72
CA SER A 3 6.25 -16.52 7.90
C SER A 3 4.79 -16.74 8.27
N PHE A 4 3.92 -15.74 8.04
CA PHE A 4 2.48 -15.87 8.30
C PHE A 4 1.90 -17.14 7.67
N THR A 5 2.31 -17.47 6.44
CA THR A 5 1.82 -18.65 5.71
C THR A 5 2.28 -19.96 6.34
N ALA A 6 3.53 -20.02 6.83
CA ALA A 6 4.06 -21.19 7.54
C ALA A 6 3.34 -21.40 8.87
N PHE A 7 3.15 -20.32 9.65
CA PHE A 7 2.39 -20.37 10.90
C PHE A 7 0.93 -20.79 10.67
N TYR A 8 0.27 -20.21 9.66
CA TYR A 8 -1.12 -20.56 9.33
C TYR A 8 -1.24 -22.04 8.96
N LYS A 9 -0.32 -22.57 8.14
CA LYS A 9 -0.31 -24.00 7.78
C LYS A 9 -0.08 -24.89 9.00
N LYS A 10 0.82 -24.51 9.91
CA LYS A 10 1.07 -25.23 11.16
C LYS A 10 -0.19 -25.34 12.04
N VAL A 11 -0.98 -24.27 12.14
CA VAL A 11 -2.18 -24.22 12.98
C VAL A 11 -3.41 -24.81 12.29
N LYS A 12 -3.55 -24.64 10.98
CA LYS A 12 -4.77 -24.99 10.22
C LYS A 12 -4.63 -26.22 9.33
N GLY A 13 -3.44 -26.83 9.26
CA GLY A 13 -3.13 -28.00 8.43
C GLY A 13 -3.10 -27.74 6.92
N LYS A 14 -3.44 -26.53 6.47
CA LYS A 14 -3.50 -26.16 5.04
C LYS A 14 -3.00 -24.75 4.80
N ALA A 15 -2.57 -24.48 3.57
CA ALA A 15 -2.23 -23.12 3.15
C ALA A 15 -3.46 -22.19 3.24
N PRO A 16 -3.26 -20.91 3.58
CA PRO A 16 -4.36 -19.95 3.56
C PRO A 16 -4.84 -19.74 2.11
N SER A 17 -6.15 -19.63 1.93
CA SER A 17 -6.79 -19.46 0.62
C SER A 17 -8.17 -18.80 0.74
N GLY A 18 -8.71 -18.39 -0.41
CA GLY A 18 -10.06 -17.85 -0.55
C GLY A 18 -10.17 -16.35 -0.27
N PRO A 19 -11.39 -15.79 -0.36
CA PRO A 19 -11.61 -14.34 -0.44
C PRO A 19 -11.04 -13.52 0.72
N LYS A 20 -11.03 -14.08 1.94
CA LYS A 20 -10.44 -13.42 3.12
C LYS A 20 -8.93 -13.29 3.01
N PHE A 21 -8.26 -14.34 2.54
CA PHE A 21 -6.82 -14.34 2.36
C PHE A 21 -6.41 -13.47 1.17
N ASP A 22 -7.20 -13.49 0.09
CA ASP A 22 -6.99 -12.62 -1.06
C ASP A 22 -7.15 -11.14 -0.69
N ALA A 23 -8.16 -10.81 0.12
CA ALA A 23 -8.34 -9.46 0.66
C ALA A 23 -7.17 -9.05 1.55
N TYR A 24 -6.69 -9.94 2.43
CA TYR A 24 -5.51 -9.68 3.25
C TYR A 24 -4.27 -9.41 2.40
N ARG A 25 -3.99 -10.26 1.39
CA ARG A 25 -2.85 -10.08 0.49
C ARG A 25 -2.94 -8.75 -0.26
N TRP A 26 -4.11 -8.44 -0.82
CA TRP A 26 -4.32 -7.18 -1.50
C TRP A 26 -4.11 -6.00 -0.55
N TYR A 27 -4.71 -6.03 0.65
CA TYR A 27 -4.57 -4.97 1.63
C TYR A 27 -3.11 -4.78 2.03
N ALA A 28 -2.41 -5.84 2.46
CA ALA A 28 -1.01 -5.77 2.88
C ALA A 28 -0.09 -5.24 1.77
N SER A 29 -0.35 -5.57 0.50
CA SER A 29 0.45 -5.06 -0.62
C SER A 29 0.15 -3.62 -1.00
N ASN A 30 -1.06 -3.11 -0.77
CA ASN A 30 -1.49 -1.80 -1.27
C ASN A 30 -1.63 -0.73 -0.16
N SER A 31 -1.94 -1.10 1.08
CA SER A 31 -2.19 -0.16 2.19
C SER A 31 -0.90 0.42 2.77
N MET A 32 0.25 -0.23 2.55
CA MET A 32 1.54 0.24 3.07
C MET A 32 2.13 1.42 2.29
N TYR A 33 1.57 1.78 1.13
CA TYR A 33 2.11 2.81 0.23
C TYR A 33 1.16 4.01 0.14
N ALA A 34 0.88 4.65 1.27
CA ALA A 34 -0.12 5.71 1.36
C ALA A 34 0.29 7.04 0.68
N ASN A 35 1.59 7.25 0.41
CA ASN A 35 2.10 8.51 -0.10
C ASN A 35 2.69 8.35 -1.51
N TRP A 36 2.12 9.08 -2.47
CA TRP A 36 2.55 9.09 -3.86
C TRP A 36 2.90 10.51 -4.28
N VAL A 37 4.01 10.66 -5.00
CA VAL A 37 4.34 11.90 -5.73
C VAL A 37 4.27 11.57 -7.21
N ALA A 38 3.34 12.20 -7.91
CA ALA A 38 3.07 11.96 -9.32
C ALA A 38 2.97 13.28 -10.09
N ALA A 39 3.38 13.27 -11.35
CA ALA A 39 3.25 14.39 -12.27
C ALA A 39 2.12 14.10 -13.28
N PRO A 40 1.35 15.11 -13.71
CA PRO A 40 0.32 14.93 -14.73
C PRO A 40 0.93 14.51 -16.08
N PRO A 41 0.15 13.83 -16.95
CA PRO A 41 0.57 13.57 -18.33
C PRO A 41 0.97 14.86 -19.05
N GLY A 42 2.01 14.80 -19.88
CA GLY A 42 2.53 15.95 -20.62
C GLY A 42 3.51 16.84 -19.83
N THR A 43 3.77 16.55 -18.55
CA THR A 43 4.83 17.24 -17.80
C THR A 43 6.20 17.02 -18.47
N ASN A 44 7.02 18.07 -18.53
CA ASN A 44 8.37 18.02 -19.09
C ASN A 44 9.19 16.86 -18.47
N LYS A 45 9.78 16.01 -19.33
CA LYS A 45 10.44 14.77 -18.92
C LYS A 45 11.75 15.04 -18.18
N GLU A 46 12.51 16.05 -18.60
CA GLU A 46 13.77 16.44 -17.96
C GLU A 46 13.53 16.93 -16.53
N ALA A 47 12.52 17.79 -16.33
CA ALA A 47 12.12 18.29 -15.02
C ALA A 47 11.66 17.14 -14.10
N VAL A 48 10.89 16.18 -14.60
CA VAL A 48 10.50 14.99 -13.82
C VAL A 48 11.71 14.13 -13.46
N ALA A 49 12.68 13.99 -14.37
CA ALA A 49 13.90 13.24 -14.10
C ALA A 49 14.74 13.93 -13.01
N GLU A 50 14.88 15.25 -13.09
CA GLU A 50 15.56 16.08 -12.10
C GLU A 50 14.92 15.97 -10.72
N LEU A 51 13.59 16.14 -10.64
CA LEU A 51 12.83 15.99 -9.39
C LEU A 51 13.01 14.60 -8.78
N ARG A 52 12.99 13.54 -9.62
CA ARG A 52 13.23 12.17 -9.15
C ARG A 52 14.64 11.98 -8.60
N ARG A 53 15.65 12.61 -9.22
CA ARG A 53 17.03 12.57 -8.73
C ARG A 53 17.16 13.29 -7.39
N ALA A 54 16.64 14.51 -7.29
CA ALA A 54 16.65 15.29 -6.06
C ALA A 54 15.95 14.54 -4.91
N TYR A 55 14.78 13.97 -5.18
CA TYR A 55 14.04 13.18 -4.19
C TYR A 55 14.83 11.97 -3.68
N ARG A 56 15.54 11.24 -4.57
CA ARG A 56 16.43 10.14 -4.18
C ARG A 56 17.57 10.62 -3.27
N ALA A 57 18.18 11.75 -3.61
CA ALA A 57 19.26 12.34 -2.81
C ALA A 57 18.78 12.73 -1.41
N THR A 58 17.60 13.35 -1.31
CA THR A 58 16.97 13.69 -0.02
C THR A 58 16.75 12.44 0.84
N TRP A 59 16.24 11.35 0.29
CA TRP A 59 16.02 10.11 1.05
C TRP A 59 17.30 9.33 1.37
N ALA A 60 18.41 9.61 0.69
CA ALA A 60 19.73 9.09 1.01
C ALA A 60 20.46 9.93 2.07
N ASP A 61 20.02 11.16 2.33
CA ASP A 61 20.62 12.04 3.33
C ASP A 61 20.34 11.56 4.76
N LYS A 62 21.41 11.44 5.57
CA LYS A 62 21.33 10.91 6.93
C LYS A 62 20.52 11.81 7.86
N LYS A 63 20.54 13.12 7.67
CA LYS A 63 19.77 14.06 8.50
C LYS A 63 18.27 13.91 8.24
N THR A 64 17.90 13.75 6.98
CA THR A 64 16.52 13.44 6.56
C THR A 64 16.07 12.10 7.15
N GLN A 65 16.89 11.05 7.01
CA GLN A 65 16.58 9.74 7.57
C GLN A 65 16.40 9.77 9.10
N ALA A 66 17.31 10.42 9.82
CA ALA A 66 17.22 10.57 11.27
C ALA A 66 15.96 11.31 11.71
N SER A 67 15.60 12.39 10.99
CA SER A 67 14.37 13.14 11.26
C SER A 67 13.13 12.28 11.03
N PHE A 68 13.13 11.46 9.97
CA PHE A 68 12.03 10.56 9.66
C PHE A 68 11.89 9.43 10.68
N ILE A 69 13.00 8.81 11.09
CA ILE A 69 13.03 7.78 12.15
C ILE A 69 12.54 8.37 13.48
N LYS A 70 12.96 9.59 13.83
CA LYS A 70 12.48 10.26 15.05
C LYS A 70 10.96 10.43 15.06
N ALA A 71 10.35 10.75 13.92
CA ALA A 71 8.91 10.96 13.81
C ALA A 71 8.10 9.66 13.66
N TRP A 72 8.62 8.68 12.91
CA TRP A 72 7.87 7.49 12.46
C TRP A 72 8.40 6.16 13.01
N GLY A 73 9.48 6.18 13.80
CA GLY A 73 10.11 5.00 14.39
C GLY A 73 10.89 4.11 13.42
N SER A 74 10.78 4.35 12.11
CA SER A 74 11.47 3.57 11.07
C SER A 74 11.60 4.35 9.77
N LEU A 75 12.46 3.88 8.87
CA LEU A 75 12.46 4.32 7.47
C LEU A 75 11.46 3.48 6.68
N GLY A 76 10.50 4.15 6.07
CA GLY A 76 9.61 3.53 5.09
C GLY A 76 10.38 3.10 3.84
N ARG A 77 9.90 2.06 3.16
CA ARG A 77 10.42 1.68 1.85
C ARG A 77 9.92 2.66 0.79
N ILE A 78 10.83 3.44 0.22
CA ILE A 78 10.54 4.30 -0.93
C ILE A 78 10.66 3.50 -2.22
N LEU A 79 9.62 3.58 -3.06
CA LEU A 79 9.61 2.97 -4.39
C LEU A 79 9.63 4.05 -5.45
N TYR A 80 10.32 3.77 -6.56
CA TYR A 80 10.51 4.76 -7.62
C TYR A 80 10.00 4.27 -8.97
N GLY A 81 9.29 5.12 -9.71
CA GLY A 81 8.98 4.96 -11.13
C GLY A 81 8.56 3.54 -11.56
N GLN A 82 9.52 2.75 -12.05
CA GLN A 82 9.33 1.37 -12.50
C GLN A 82 8.96 0.40 -11.38
N GLU A 83 9.47 0.58 -10.16
CA GLU A 83 9.15 -0.27 -9.01
C GLU A 83 7.73 -0.01 -8.48
N ALA A 84 7.26 1.23 -8.61
CA ALA A 84 5.96 1.65 -8.13
C ALA A 84 4.83 1.38 -9.15
N GLY A 85 5.16 1.29 -10.44
CA GLY A 85 4.21 1.00 -11.52
C GLY A 85 3.38 -0.29 -11.33
N PRO A 86 3.98 -1.44 -10.95
CA PRO A 86 3.25 -2.65 -10.64
C PRO A 86 2.21 -2.50 -9.53
N LEU A 87 2.50 -1.71 -8.49
CA LEU A 87 1.56 -1.45 -7.39
C LEU A 87 0.33 -0.67 -7.86
N LEU A 88 0.53 0.36 -8.70
CA LEU A 88 -0.58 1.11 -9.30
C LEU A 88 -1.47 0.19 -10.15
N LYS A 89 -0.88 -0.77 -10.87
CA LYS A 89 -1.62 -1.75 -11.68
C LYS A 89 -2.34 -2.79 -10.81
N SER A 90 -1.75 -3.20 -9.69
CA SER A 90 -2.37 -4.18 -8.78
C SER A 90 -3.46 -3.59 -7.90
N PHE A 91 -3.45 -2.27 -7.66
CA PHE A 91 -4.46 -1.61 -6.83
C PHE A 91 -5.88 -1.90 -7.32
N ARG A 92 -6.12 -1.86 -8.64
CA ARG A 92 -7.45 -2.19 -9.21
C ARG A 92 -7.73 -3.69 -9.33
N LYS A 93 -6.75 -4.55 -9.03
CA LYS A 93 -6.86 -6.02 -9.16
C LYS A 93 -7.21 -6.64 -7.81
N ILE A 94 -8.47 -6.56 -7.44
CA ILE A 94 -9.06 -7.26 -6.29
C ILE A 94 -10.31 -8.00 -6.78
N SER A 95 -10.52 -9.26 -6.35
CA SER A 95 -11.75 -9.97 -6.71
C SER A 95 -12.97 -9.33 -6.04
N PRO A 96 -14.18 -9.42 -6.64
CA PRO A 96 -15.40 -8.88 -6.04
C PRO A 96 -15.65 -9.40 -4.61
N GLU A 97 -15.36 -10.67 -4.36
CA GLU A 97 -15.56 -11.32 -3.06
C GLU A 97 -14.56 -10.81 -2.01
N ALA A 98 -13.29 -10.65 -2.41
CA ALA A 98 -12.27 -10.07 -1.54
C ALA A 98 -12.57 -8.60 -1.22
N LEU A 99 -13.05 -7.83 -2.20
CA LEU A 99 -13.47 -6.45 -2.01
C LEU A 99 -14.68 -6.34 -1.08
N ALA A 100 -15.67 -7.22 -1.22
CA ALA A 100 -16.83 -7.27 -0.35
C ALA A 100 -16.41 -7.53 1.11
N TYR A 101 -15.54 -8.52 1.32
CA TYR A 101 -14.98 -8.79 2.65
C TYR A 101 -14.22 -7.60 3.20
N LEU A 102 -13.35 -6.97 2.41
CA LEU A 102 -12.56 -5.81 2.84
C LEU A 102 -13.45 -4.63 3.24
N LYS A 103 -14.50 -4.33 2.46
CA LYS A 103 -15.50 -3.30 2.80
C LYS A 103 -16.21 -3.57 4.12
N GLN A 104 -16.54 -4.83 4.40
CA GLN A 104 -17.13 -5.26 5.67
C GLN A 104 -16.14 -5.11 6.82
N ALA A 105 -14.92 -5.61 6.67
CA ALA A 105 -13.87 -5.59 7.69
C ALA A 105 -13.46 -4.15 8.06
N MET A 106 -13.41 -3.25 7.08
CA MET A 106 -13.05 -1.83 7.26
C MET A 106 -14.26 -0.96 7.69
N GLY A 107 -15.45 -1.53 7.83
CA GLY A 107 -16.66 -0.77 8.18
C GLY A 107 -17.16 0.21 7.11
N ILE A 108 -16.56 0.24 5.92
CA ILE A 108 -16.87 1.18 4.82
C ILE A 108 -18.31 0.98 4.32
N GLY A 109 -18.84 -0.24 4.39
CA GLY A 109 -20.23 -0.55 4.00
C GLY A 109 -21.32 -0.11 4.99
N LYS A 110 -20.97 0.31 6.21
CA LYS A 110 -21.95 0.73 7.24
C LYS A 110 -22.20 2.24 7.27
N MET A 111 -21.33 3.06 6.66
CA MET A 111 -21.46 4.53 6.68
C MET A 111 -22.57 5.09 5.79
N THR A 112 -23.10 4.33 4.83
CA THR A 112 -24.15 4.79 3.91
C THR A 112 -25.59 4.64 4.43
N LYS A 113 -25.81 4.08 5.63
CA LYS A 113 -27.14 3.97 6.26
C LYS A 113 -27.37 4.96 7.40
N GLY A 114 -26.71 6.12 7.38
CA GLY A 114 -26.85 7.17 8.38
C GLY A 114 -27.66 8.38 7.91
N LYS A 115 -28.95 8.41 8.27
CA LYS A 115 -29.86 9.57 8.36
C LYS A 115 -30.33 10.25 7.06
N LYS A 116 -31.41 9.73 6.46
CA LYS A 116 -32.51 10.61 6.03
C LYS A 116 -33.22 11.09 7.30
N LYS A 117 -32.95 12.32 7.74
CA LYS A 117 -33.83 12.98 8.72
C LYS A 117 -35.11 13.38 7.98
N LYS A 118 -36.24 12.85 8.44
CA LYS A 118 -37.57 13.39 8.20
C LYS A 118 -37.67 14.77 8.84
#